data_AF-A0A151AZ70-F1
#
_entry.id   AF-A0A151AZ70-F1
#
_cell.length_a   1.000
_cell.length_b   1.000
_cell.length_c   1.000
_cell.angle_alpha   90.00
_cell.angle_beta   90.00
_cell.angle_gamma   90.00
#
_symmetry.space_group_name_H-M   'P 1'
#
loop_
_entity.id
_entity.type
_entity.pdbx_description
1 polymer ?
#
loop_
_entity_poly.entity_id
_entity_poly.type
_entity_poly.pdbx_seq_one_letter_code
_entity_poly.pdbx_strand_id
1 'polypeptide(L)'
;MVSGSKFSKLLREEKGFAAVFVALNMVAMLSFAALVIDLGLLALNRHLLINAVDAAALAGARELPGNPDLARNTAIDYALMNGATETVEAEVSADGNFLTVTASKEVNYFLARLMGFERGEVRARGVAMVAGIKAVRGAAPLAVPAQDFQFGSKYILKQGAGQDSPLGPGNYSALSLGGSGASNYEDNLKYGYEGRLAVGDVVNTETGNMSNPTKRAIDYRIDLCRHSPPCTPEHFAPGCSRILILPVYEPNLVQDGQIKSIIIAGFAAFLVEQVRGEGNENFIEGYFIRTVVAGEADPGQRNYGLQGVKLVQ
;
A
#
# COMPACT_ATOMS: atom_id res chain seq x y z
N MET A 1 -72.77 -38.07 1.07
CA MET A 1 -72.84 -37.07 2.16
C MET A 1 -72.14 -37.63 3.40
N VAL A 2 -70.81 -37.58 3.44
CA VAL A 2 -70.02 -37.85 4.66
C VAL A 2 -68.85 -36.90 4.61
N SER A 3 -68.43 -36.39 5.77
CA SER A 3 -67.20 -35.61 6.00
C SER A 3 -67.31 -34.07 6.00
N GLY A 4 -68.40 -33.53 6.55
CA GLY A 4 -68.42 -32.17 7.10
C GLY A 4 -68.16 -32.11 8.62
N SER A 5 -68.20 -33.25 9.33
CA SER A 5 -68.26 -33.29 10.80
C SER A 5 -66.92 -33.48 11.52
N LYS A 6 -65.81 -33.65 10.80
CA LYS A 6 -64.47 -33.78 11.41
C LYS A 6 -63.82 -32.41 11.68
N PHE A 7 -64.08 -31.42 10.83
CA PHE A 7 -63.54 -30.07 10.99
C PHE A 7 -64.17 -29.33 12.18
N SER A 8 -65.46 -29.57 12.46
CA SER A 8 -66.18 -28.94 13.58
C SER A 8 -65.87 -29.56 14.96
N LYS A 9 -65.33 -30.78 15.01
CA LYS A 9 -64.83 -31.39 16.26
C LYS A 9 -63.45 -30.87 16.67
N LEU A 10 -62.59 -30.49 15.72
CA LEU A 10 -61.30 -29.85 15.98
C LEU A 10 -61.45 -28.45 16.60
N LEU A 11 -62.53 -27.75 16.29
CA LEU A 11 -62.81 -26.39 16.76
C LEU A 11 -63.43 -26.30 18.17
N ARG A 12 -63.78 -27.45 18.79
CA ARG A 12 -64.61 -27.49 20.01
C ARG A 12 -63.92 -28.09 21.23
N GLU A 13 -62.64 -28.44 21.13
CA GLU A 13 -61.79 -28.84 22.27
C GLU A 13 -60.70 -27.78 22.48
N GLU A 14 -60.37 -27.42 23.72
CA GLU A 14 -59.30 -26.43 24.02
C GLU A 14 -57.92 -26.81 23.45
N LYS A 15 -57.75 -28.07 23.04
CA LYS A 15 -56.59 -28.57 22.28
C LYS A 15 -56.50 -27.99 20.87
N GLY A 16 -57.62 -27.62 20.25
CA GLY A 16 -57.67 -26.98 18.93
C GLY A 16 -57.23 -25.52 18.95
N PHE A 17 -57.59 -24.79 20.01
CA PHE A 17 -57.12 -23.40 20.22
C PHE A 17 -55.61 -23.35 20.44
N ALA A 18 -55.07 -24.26 21.25
CA ALA A 18 -53.62 -24.40 21.45
C ALA A 18 -52.89 -24.69 20.13
N ALA A 19 -53.43 -25.55 19.27
CA ALA A 19 -52.85 -25.86 17.97
C ALA A 19 -52.80 -24.64 17.03
N VAL A 20 -53.86 -23.82 17.00
CA VAL A 20 -53.90 -22.57 16.22
C VAL A 20 -52.87 -21.57 16.75
N PHE A 21 -52.76 -21.43 18.08
CA PHE A 21 -51.82 -20.51 18.70
C PHE A 21 -50.36 -20.94 18.45
N VAL A 22 -50.07 -22.24 18.54
CA VAL A 22 -48.74 -22.79 18.21
C VAL A 22 -48.42 -22.56 16.74
N ALA A 23 -49.37 -22.80 15.82
CA ALA A 23 -49.16 -22.55 14.39
C ALA A 23 -48.83 -21.07 14.11
N LEU A 24 -49.57 -20.13 14.73
CA LEU A 24 -49.31 -18.69 14.61
C LEU A 24 -47.92 -18.31 15.15
N ASN A 25 -47.53 -18.84 16.31
CA ASN A 25 -46.22 -18.56 16.88
C ASN A 25 -45.08 -19.18 16.07
N MET A 26 -45.25 -20.39 15.53
CA MET A 26 -44.26 -20.99 14.63
C MET A 26 -44.06 -20.15 13.37
N VAL A 27 -45.13 -19.66 12.76
CA VAL A 27 -45.04 -18.74 11.63
C VAL A 27 -44.29 -17.47 12.03
N ALA A 28 -44.62 -16.87 13.17
CA ALA A 28 -43.92 -15.68 13.67
C ALA A 28 -42.42 -15.93 13.90
N MET A 29 -42.05 -17.05 14.53
CA MET A 29 -40.65 -17.41 14.77
C MET A 29 -39.89 -17.65 13.47
N LEU A 30 -40.51 -18.32 12.49
CA LEU A 30 -39.90 -18.53 11.17
C LEU A 30 -39.70 -17.22 10.41
N SER A 31 -40.64 -16.27 10.51
CA SER A 31 -40.50 -14.93 9.93
C SER A 31 -39.34 -14.16 10.54
N PHE A 32 -39.17 -14.21 11.87
CA PHE A 32 -38.01 -13.59 12.52
C PHE A 32 -36.69 -14.27 12.17
N ALA A 33 -36.67 -15.61 12.11
CA ALA A 33 -35.48 -16.35 11.68
C ALA A 33 -35.09 -15.99 10.24
N ALA A 34 -36.07 -15.84 9.35
CA ALA A 34 -35.84 -15.39 7.99
C ALA A 34 -35.22 -14.01 7.95
N LEU A 35 -35.82 -13.04 8.64
CA LEU A 35 -35.29 -11.69 8.72
C LEU A 35 -33.83 -11.66 9.22
N VAL A 36 -33.54 -12.39 10.31
CA VAL A 36 -32.19 -12.41 10.92
C VAL A 36 -31.16 -13.05 9.98
N ILE A 37 -31.48 -14.20 9.37
CA ILE A 37 -30.56 -14.92 8.49
C ILE A 37 -30.30 -14.13 7.22
N ASP A 38 -31.35 -13.60 6.60
CA ASP A 38 -31.25 -12.89 5.32
C ASP A 38 -30.59 -11.52 5.45
N LEU A 39 -30.92 -10.75 6.50
CA LEU A 39 -30.19 -9.50 6.80
C LEU A 39 -28.73 -9.79 7.17
N GLY A 40 -28.46 -10.87 7.90
CA GLY A 40 -27.11 -11.32 8.21
C GLY A 40 -26.31 -11.63 6.95
N LEU A 41 -26.93 -12.32 5.99
CA LEU A 41 -26.31 -12.66 4.71
C LEU A 41 -26.01 -11.42 3.86
N LEU A 42 -26.94 -10.47 3.79
CA LEU A 42 -26.72 -9.19 3.11
C LEU A 42 -25.61 -8.37 3.77
N ALA A 43 -25.62 -8.24 5.10
CA ALA A 43 -24.61 -7.50 5.84
C ALA A 43 -23.22 -8.11 5.62
N LEU A 44 -23.10 -9.44 5.68
CA LEU A 44 -21.85 -10.14 5.39
C LEU A 44 -21.35 -9.86 3.96
N ASN A 45 -22.22 -10.02 2.94
CA ASN A 45 -21.83 -9.76 1.56
C ASN A 45 -21.48 -8.29 1.31
N ARG A 46 -22.14 -7.35 2.01
CA ARG A 46 -21.78 -5.94 1.98
C ARG A 46 -20.36 -5.71 2.52
N HIS A 47 -20.01 -6.32 3.65
CA HIS A 47 -18.65 -6.21 4.20
C HIS A 47 -17.58 -6.83 3.28
N LEU A 48 -17.87 -8.00 2.70
CA LEU A 48 -16.98 -8.62 1.73
C LEU A 48 -16.77 -7.72 0.50
N LEU A 49 -17.85 -7.09 0.00
CA LEU A 49 -17.78 -6.21 -1.15
C LEU A 49 -17.02 -4.90 -0.84
N ILE A 50 -17.14 -4.34 0.37
CA ILE A 50 -16.34 -3.19 0.82
C ILE A 50 -14.84 -3.54 0.80
N ASN A 51 -14.47 -4.68 1.38
CA ASN A 51 -13.08 -5.13 1.37
C ASN A 51 -12.57 -5.38 -0.05
N ALA A 52 -13.43 -5.89 -0.94
CA ALA A 52 -13.12 -6.12 -2.35
C ALA A 52 -12.80 -4.81 -3.10
N VAL A 53 -13.67 -3.79 -2.97
CA VAL A 53 -13.46 -2.50 -3.65
C VAL A 53 -12.29 -1.71 -3.06
N ASP A 54 -12.03 -1.83 -1.76
CA ASP A 54 -10.86 -1.22 -1.12
C ASP A 54 -9.55 -1.85 -1.61
N ALA A 55 -9.49 -3.19 -1.66
CA ALA A 55 -8.34 -3.91 -2.19
C ALA A 55 -8.13 -3.59 -3.68
N ALA A 56 -9.20 -3.54 -4.46
CA ALA A 56 -9.17 -3.16 -5.87
C ALA A 56 -8.66 -1.73 -6.07
N ALA A 57 -9.16 -0.77 -5.30
CA ALA A 57 -8.73 0.61 -5.36
C ALA A 57 -7.24 0.74 -5.02
N LEU A 58 -6.79 0.09 -3.93
CA LEU A 58 -5.37 0.09 -3.54
C LEU A 58 -4.46 -0.57 -4.59
N ALA A 59 -4.91 -1.65 -5.23
CA ALA A 59 -4.14 -2.33 -6.26
C ALA A 59 -4.02 -1.47 -7.52
N GLY A 60 -5.14 -0.98 -8.05
CA GLY A 60 -5.15 -0.16 -9.26
C GLY A 60 -4.45 1.19 -9.08
N ALA A 61 -4.58 1.83 -7.90
CA ALA A 61 -3.94 3.11 -7.64
C ALA A 61 -2.41 3.05 -7.68
N ARG A 62 -1.78 1.87 -7.57
CA ARG A 62 -0.31 1.73 -7.73
C ARG A 62 0.17 2.09 -9.14
N GLU A 63 -0.70 1.98 -10.14
CA GLU A 63 -0.39 2.32 -11.52
C GLU A 63 -0.53 3.83 -11.80
N LEU A 64 -1.05 4.60 -10.83
CA LEU A 64 -1.21 6.04 -10.96
C LEU A 64 0.05 6.80 -10.52
N PRO A 65 0.33 7.99 -11.12
CA PRO A 65 -0.38 8.58 -12.27
C PRO A 65 0.13 8.06 -13.63
N GLY A 66 1.07 7.11 -13.65
CA GLY A 66 1.81 6.72 -14.84
C GLY A 66 0.96 6.08 -15.95
N ASN A 67 0.02 5.21 -15.58
CA ASN A 67 -0.83 4.51 -16.54
C ASN A 67 -2.28 4.38 -16.03
N PRO A 68 -3.12 5.41 -16.29
CA PRO A 68 -4.53 5.42 -15.86
C PRO A 68 -5.36 4.26 -16.43
N ASP A 69 -5.07 3.81 -17.65
CA ASP A 69 -5.83 2.71 -18.27
C ASP A 69 -5.51 1.38 -17.58
N LEU A 70 -4.23 1.13 -17.29
CA LEU A 70 -3.81 -0.04 -16.52
C LEU A 70 -4.33 0.00 -15.08
N ALA A 71 -4.39 1.19 -14.46
CA ALA A 71 -4.98 1.38 -13.14
C ALA A 71 -6.45 0.91 -13.09
N ARG A 72 -7.26 1.32 -14.07
CA ARG A 72 -8.68 0.90 -14.18
C ARG A 72 -8.81 -0.61 -14.37
N ASN A 73 -8.07 -1.16 -15.33
CA ASN A 73 -8.14 -2.59 -15.63
C ASN A 73 -7.72 -3.44 -14.42
N THR A 74 -6.62 -3.07 -13.77
CA THR A 74 -6.13 -3.76 -12.57
C THR A 74 -7.16 -3.69 -11.44
N ALA A 75 -7.79 -2.54 -11.20
CA ALA A 75 -8.82 -2.43 -10.17
C ALA A 75 -10.05 -3.30 -10.50
N ILE A 76 -10.50 -3.33 -11.76
CA ILE A 76 -11.62 -4.19 -12.17
C ILE A 76 -11.28 -5.66 -11.94
N ASP A 77 -10.09 -6.11 -12.38
CA ASP A 77 -9.64 -7.48 -12.20
C ASP A 77 -9.58 -7.88 -10.71
N TYR A 78 -9.02 -7.00 -9.86
CA TYR A 78 -8.99 -7.25 -8.42
C TYR A 78 -10.39 -7.29 -7.80
N ALA A 79 -11.31 -6.42 -8.20
CA ALA A 79 -12.68 -6.44 -7.68
C ALA A 79 -13.41 -7.74 -8.06
N LEU A 80 -13.26 -8.19 -9.32
CA LEU A 80 -13.84 -9.45 -9.81
C LEU A 80 -13.24 -10.67 -9.07
N MET A 81 -11.92 -10.71 -8.88
CA MET A 81 -11.25 -11.76 -8.11
C MET A 81 -11.71 -11.82 -6.65
N ASN A 82 -12.13 -10.68 -6.08
CA ASN A 82 -12.66 -10.59 -4.73
C ASN A 82 -14.20 -10.74 -4.65
N GLY A 83 -14.84 -11.20 -5.73
CA GLY A 83 -16.24 -11.65 -5.71
C GLY A 83 -17.28 -10.58 -6.00
N ALA A 84 -16.89 -9.46 -6.61
CA ALA A 84 -17.83 -8.60 -7.33
C ALA A 84 -18.25 -9.29 -8.64
N THR A 85 -19.54 -9.33 -8.96
CA THR A 85 -20.04 -10.14 -10.10
C THR A 85 -21.02 -9.42 -11.01
N GLU A 86 -21.58 -8.27 -10.60
CA GLU A 86 -22.61 -7.56 -11.36
C GLU A 86 -22.01 -6.33 -12.06
N THR A 87 -22.06 -5.16 -11.42
CA THR A 87 -21.38 -3.98 -11.93
C THR A 87 -20.01 -3.85 -11.26
N VAL A 88 -19.00 -3.55 -12.06
CA VAL A 88 -17.66 -3.15 -11.59
C VAL A 88 -17.20 -2.01 -12.47
N GLU A 89 -17.06 -0.84 -11.86
CA GLU A 89 -16.64 0.39 -12.53
C GLU A 89 -15.43 0.95 -11.81
N ALA A 90 -14.45 1.40 -12.59
CA ALA A 90 -13.25 2.05 -12.09
C ALA A 90 -13.06 3.39 -12.81
N GLU A 91 -12.96 4.47 -12.05
CA GLU A 91 -12.83 5.83 -12.55
C GLU A 91 -11.58 6.49 -11.98
N VAL A 92 -10.74 7.04 -12.86
CA VAL A 92 -9.57 7.83 -12.48
C VAL A 92 -9.98 9.30 -12.49
N SER A 93 -9.60 10.04 -11.46
CA SER A 93 -9.85 11.48 -11.37
C SER A 93 -9.08 12.28 -12.43
N ALA A 94 -9.56 13.49 -12.75
CA ALA A 94 -8.95 14.34 -13.78
C ALA A 94 -7.49 14.74 -13.46
N ASP A 95 -7.14 14.82 -12.17
CA ASP A 95 -5.77 15.08 -11.70
C ASP A 95 -4.89 13.81 -11.69
N GLY A 96 -5.45 12.65 -12.00
CA GLY A 96 -4.73 11.38 -12.14
C GLY A 96 -4.27 10.76 -10.81
N ASN A 97 -4.67 11.31 -9.67
CA ASN A 97 -4.19 10.88 -8.37
C ASN A 97 -5.18 10.02 -7.58
N PHE A 98 -6.46 10.00 -7.97
CA PHE A 98 -7.49 9.20 -7.30
C PHE A 98 -8.04 8.14 -8.24
N LEU A 99 -8.26 6.96 -7.69
CA LEU A 99 -8.98 5.86 -8.33
C LEU A 99 -10.21 5.54 -7.48
N THR A 100 -11.39 5.72 -8.06
CA THR A 100 -12.66 5.28 -7.48
C THR A 100 -13.04 3.95 -8.08
N VAL A 101 -13.34 2.97 -7.23
CA VAL A 101 -13.90 1.66 -7.63
C VAL A 101 -15.29 1.53 -7.05
N THR A 102 -16.28 1.29 -7.91
CA THR A 102 -17.66 1.02 -7.50
C THR A 102 -18.03 -0.37 -7.97
N ALA A 103 -18.62 -1.17 -7.09
CA ALA A 103 -19.07 -2.50 -7.44
C ALA A 103 -20.43 -2.85 -6.83
N SER A 104 -21.15 -3.75 -7.49
CA SER A 104 -22.37 -4.37 -6.97
C SER A 104 -22.36 -5.89 -7.06
N LYS A 105 -23.18 -6.50 -6.21
CA LYS A 105 -23.37 -7.95 -6.12
C LYS A 105 -24.82 -8.27 -5.81
N GLU A 106 -25.43 -9.19 -6.56
CA GLU A 106 -26.70 -9.79 -6.18
C GLU A 106 -26.48 -10.92 -5.15
N VAL A 107 -27.29 -10.91 -4.10
CA VAL A 107 -27.28 -11.92 -3.04
C VAL A 107 -28.65 -12.57 -3.00
N ASN A 108 -28.68 -13.88 -3.26
CA ASN A 108 -29.89 -14.67 -3.11
C ASN A 108 -30.25 -14.77 -1.62
N TYR A 109 -31.50 -14.47 -1.30
CA TYR A 109 -32.01 -14.74 0.05
C TYR A 109 -32.09 -16.24 0.30
N PHE A 110 -32.00 -16.65 1.56
CA PHE A 110 -32.14 -18.02 2.00
C PHE A 110 -33.57 -18.33 2.43
N LEU A 111 -34.11 -17.67 3.47
CA LEU A 111 -35.45 -17.96 3.99
C LEU A 111 -36.52 -17.01 3.46
N ALA A 112 -36.18 -15.76 3.17
CA ALA A 112 -37.12 -14.76 2.64
C ALA A 112 -37.69 -15.16 1.26
N ARG A 113 -37.04 -16.10 0.57
CA ARG A 113 -37.57 -16.75 -0.65
C ARG A 113 -38.92 -17.41 -0.44
N LEU A 114 -39.19 -17.96 0.75
CA LEU A 114 -40.48 -18.55 1.09
C LEU A 114 -41.61 -17.49 1.12
N MET A 115 -41.26 -16.23 1.32
CA MET A 115 -42.18 -15.09 1.35
C MET A 115 -42.22 -14.32 0.02
N GLY A 116 -41.59 -14.84 -1.03
CA GLY A 116 -41.55 -14.22 -2.37
C GLY A 116 -40.39 -13.24 -2.61
N PHE A 117 -39.47 -13.08 -1.66
CA PHE A 117 -38.27 -12.28 -1.85
C PHE A 117 -37.13 -13.15 -2.37
N GLU A 118 -36.76 -12.99 -3.64
CA GLU A 118 -35.73 -13.85 -4.23
C GLU A 118 -34.30 -13.39 -3.93
N ARG A 119 -34.04 -12.08 -4.03
CA ARG A 119 -32.69 -11.51 -4.05
C ARG A 119 -32.64 -10.09 -3.47
N GLY A 120 -31.46 -9.68 -3.02
CA GLY A 120 -31.13 -8.29 -2.70
C GLY A 120 -29.82 -7.87 -3.36
N GLU A 121 -29.70 -6.59 -3.72
CA GLU A 121 -28.48 -6.02 -4.28
C GLU A 121 -27.66 -5.35 -3.16
N VAL A 122 -26.36 -5.63 -3.10
CA VAL A 122 -25.40 -4.87 -2.29
C VAL A 122 -24.48 -4.06 -3.19
N ARG A 123 -24.20 -2.82 -2.79
CA ARG A 123 -23.25 -1.92 -3.46
C ARG A 123 -22.19 -1.43 -2.49
N ALA A 124 -20.97 -1.31 -2.99
CA ALA A 124 -19.84 -0.73 -2.27
C ALA A 124 -19.04 0.20 -3.18
N ARG A 125 -18.32 1.14 -2.55
CA ARG A 125 -17.42 2.08 -3.20
C ARG A 125 -16.14 2.15 -2.37
N GLY A 126 -15.00 2.02 -3.04
CA GLY A 126 -13.67 2.20 -2.48
C GLY A 126 -12.94 3.28 -3.26
N VAL A 127 -12.20 4.14 -2.58
CA VAL A 127 -11.38 5.18 -3.22
C VAL A 127 -9.97 5.07 -2.71
N ALA A 128 -8.99 5.07 -3.61
CA ALA A 128 -7.59 5.12 -3.26
C ALA A 128 -6.91 6.30 -3.96
N MET A 129 -5.88 6.83 -3.34
CA MET A 129 -5.08 7.92 -3.90
C MET A 129 -3.60 7.60 -3.88
N VAL A 130 -2.87 8.21 -4.81
CA VAL A 130 -1.41 8.31 -4.78
C VAL A 130 -0.97 9.67 -4.29
N ALA A 131 -0.09 9.69 -3.29
CA ALA A 131 0.44 10.92 -2.72
C ALA A 131 1.91 10.77 -2.34
N GLY A 132 2.55 11.89 -1.97
CA GLY A 132 3.92 11.87 -1.45
C GLY A 132 4.02 11.00 -0.20
N ILE A 133 5.08 10.21 -0.11
CA ILE A 133 5.37 9.39 1.06
C ILE A 133 5.82 10.28 2.22
N LYS A 134 5.13 10.16 3.35
CA LYS A 134 5.42 10.83 4.63
C LYS A 134 6.23 9.96 5.58
N ALA A 135 6.05 8.64 5.52
CA ALA A 135 6.85 7.71 6.32
C ALA A 135 7.05 6.36 5.64
N VAL A 136 8.23 5.78 5.83
CA VAL A 136 8.64 4.49 5.26
C VAL A 136 9.40 3.64 6.28
N ARG A 137 9.45 2.35 5.98
CA ARG A 137 10.45 1.40 6.48
C ARG A 137 11.29 0.90 5.30
N GLY A 138 12.48 0.40 5.58
CA GLY A 138 13.39 -0.11 4.55
C GLY A 138 14.20 0.96 3.82
N ALA A 139 14.24 2.19 4.36
CA ALA A 139 15.10 3.23 3.83
C ALA A 139 16.57 2.86 4.00
N ALA A 140 17.40 3.18 3.01
CA ALA A 140 18.84 2.98 3.11
C ALA A 140 19.48 4.06 3.99
N PRO A 141 20.64 3.80 4.60
CA PRO A 141 21.34 4.74 5.49
C PRO A 141 22.11 5.79 4.69
N LEU A 142 21.50 6.36 3.66
CA LEU A 142 22.07 7.38 2.78
C LEU A 142 21.06 8.50 2.55
N ALA A 143 21.52 9.74 2.43
CA ALA A 143 20.67 10.90 2.23
C ALA A 143 21.08 11.72 1.00
N VAL A 144 20.09 12.29 0.32
CA VAL A 144 20.29 13.22 -0.80
C VAL A 144 19.70 14.58 -0.47
N PRO A 145 20.36 15.70 -0.85
CA PRO A 145 19.85 17.03 -0.54
C PRO A 145 18.51 17.28 -1.24
N ALA A 146 17.66 18.08 -0.62
CA ALA A 146 16.42 18.55 -1.26
C ALA A 146 16.73 19.35 -2.53
N GLN A 147 16.26 18.83 -3.67
CA GLN A 147 16.41 19.45 -4.98
C GLN A 147 15.33 18.94 -5.94
N ASP A 148 15.25 19.54 -7.13
CA ASP A 148 14.39 19.05 -8.20
C ASP A 148 15.10 17.93 -8.97
N PHE A 149 14.64 16.69 -8.75
CA PHE A 149 15.17 15.50 -9.41
C PHE A 149 14.55 15.30 -10.80
N GLN A 150 15.37 14.85 -11.75
CA GLN A 150 14.95 14.51 -13.11
C GLN A 150 14.86 13.00 -13.28
N PHE A 151 13.68 12.49 -13.63
CA PHE A 151 13.46 11.05 -13.82
C PHE A 151 14.38 10.48 -14.90
N GLY A 152 14.96 9.31 -14.63
CA GLY A 152 15.90 8.65 -15.53
C GLY A 152 17.30 9.29 -15.56
N SER A 153 17.56 10.34 -14.79
CA SER A 153 18.91 10.91 -14.65
C SER A 153 19.72 10.18 -13.57
N LYS A 154 21.02 10.08 -13.81
CA LYS A 154 21.99 9.45 -12.90
C LYS A 154 22.44 10.45 -11.84
N TYR A 155 22.50 10.00 -10.59
CA TYR A 155 22.94 10.76 -9.43
C TYR A 155 23.99 9.98 -8.63
N ILE A 156 24.88 10.71 -7.95
CA ILE A 156 25.84 10.15 -7.00
C ILE A 156 25.18 10.13 -5.62
N LEU A 157 24.87 8.93 -5.13
CA LEU A 157 24.17 8.70 -3.86
C LEU A 157 25.12 8.65 -2.66
N LYS A 158 26.41 8.44 -2.92
CA LYS A 158 27.51 8.44 -1.93
C LYS A 158 28.77 8.91 -2.63
N GLN A 159 29.52 9.83 -2.01
CA GLN A 159 30.79 10.32 -2.55
C GLN A 159 31.99 9.53 -2.01
N GLY A 160 33.11 9.58 -2.73
CA GLY A 160 34.40 9.07 -2.27
C GLY A 160 35.05 9.95 -1.20
N ALA A 161 36.03 9.41 -0.48
CA ALA A 161 36.78 10.16 0.52
C ALA A 161 37.69 11.22 -0.12
N GLY A 162 37.71 12.42 0.49
CA GLY A 162 38.48 13.56 -0.02
C GLY A 162 37.78 14.32 -1.15
N GLN A 163 36.56 13.94 -1.50
CA GLN A 163 35.69 14.70 -2.42
C GLN A 163 34.74 15.61 -1.64
N ASP A 164 34.24 16.65 -2.31
CA ASP A 164 33.20 17.51 -1.77
C ASP A 164 31.91 16.71 -1.57
N SER A 165 31.49 16.61 -0.31
CA SER A 165 30.26 15.95 0.08
C SER A 165 29.18 16.97 0.40
N PRO A 166 27.92 16.76 -0.03
CA PRO A 166 26.78 17.59 0.34
C PRO A 166 26.53 17.68 1.86
N LEU A 167 27.02 16.70 2.64
CA LEU A 167 26.90 16.71 4.10
C LEU A 167 28.13 17.28 4.83
N GLY A 168 29.11 17.78 4.08
CA GLY A 168 30.34 18.35 4.59
C GLY A 168 31.48 17.33 4.77
N PRO A 169 32.67 17.80 5.17
CA PRO A 169 33.88 16.98 5.22
C PRO A 169 33.75 15.75 6.12
N GLY A 170 34.32 14.61 5.67
CA GLY A 170 34.35 13.34 6.43
C GLY A 170 33.00 12.60 6.51
N ASN A 171 31.97 13.16 5.90
CA ASN A 171 30.64 12.58 5.78
C ASN A 171 30.37 12.32 4.31
N TYR A 172 29.91 11.13 3.92
CA TYR A 172 29.80 10.72 2.51
C TYR A 172 28.36 10.38 2.15
N SER A 173 27.42 11.28 2.47
CA SER A 173 25.98 11.05 2.36
C SER A 173 25.40 10.02 3.34
N ALA A 174 26.13 9.55 4.36
CA ALA A 174 25.68 8.47 5.22
C ALA A 174 24.91 8.93 6.47
N LEU A 175 23.94 8.12 6.90
CA LEU A 175 23.09 8.34 8.07
C LEU A 175 23.29 7.27 9.13
N SER A 176 23.18 7.69 10.39
CA SER A 176 23.22 6.82 11.56
C SER A 176 21.80 6.35 11.89
N LEU A 177 21.39 5.20 11.36
CA LEU A 177 20.04 4.64 11.52
C LEU A 177 20.03 3.48 12.52
N GLY A 178 19.38 3.65 13.67
CA GLY A 178 19.33 2.62 14.72
C GLY A 178 20.65 2.39 15.47
N GLY A 179 21.70 3.16 15.15
CA GLY A 179 23.03 3.06 15.73
C GLY A 179 24.11 3.54 14.76
N SER A 180 25.33 3.74 15.27
CA SER A 180 26.50 4.11 14.48
C SER A 180 27.39 2.91 14.16
N GLY A 181 28.34 3.10 13.24
CA GLY A 181 29.35 2.12 12.89
C GLY A 181 29.13 1.41 11.55
N ALA A 182 30.26 1.02 10.95
CA ALA A 182 30.31 0.45 9.61
C ALA A 182 29.47 -0.83 9.41
N SER A 183 29.36 -1.69 10.43
CA SER A 183 28.55 -2.91 10.36
C SER A 183 27.07 -2.59 10.29
N ASN A 184 26.58 -1.70 11.16
CA ASN A 184 25.19 -1.28 11.16
C ASN A 184 24.81 -0.57 9.86
N TYR A 185 25.72 0.28 9.35
CA TYR A 185 25.56 0.89 8.03
C TYR A 185 25.47 -0.16 6.91
N GLU A 186 26.33 -1.18 6.91
CA GLU A 186 26.31 -2.25 5.90
C GLU A 186 24.97 -3.01 5.90
N ASP A 187 24.50 -3.40 7.08
CA ASP A 187 23.27 -4.16 7.24
C ASP A 187 22.05 -3.32 6.79
N ASN A 188 21.98 -2.07 7.23
CA ASN A 188 20.93 -1.15 6.79
C ASN A 188 20.99 -0.90 5.27
N LEU A 189 22.17 -0.86 4.66
CA LEU A 189 22.29 -0.68 3.22
C LEU A 189 21.88 -1.96 2.48
N LYS A 190 22.20 -3.15 2.98
CA LYS A 190 21.81 -4.45 2.41
C LYS A 190 20.31 -4.70 2.46
N TYR A 191 19.69 -4.45 3.61
CA TYR A 191 18.32 -4.89 3.89
C TYR A 191 17.31 -3.75 3.99
N GLY A 192 17.78 -2.50 4.09
CA GLY A 192 16.95 -1.37 4.47
C GLY A 192 16.77 -1.31 5.99
N TYR A 193 16.70 -0.09 6.54
CA TYR A 193 16.48 0.12 7.96
C TYR A 193 15.07 -0.28 8.37
N GLU A 194 14.92 -1.19 9.32
CA GLU A 194 13.62 -1.71 9.75
C GLU A 194 12.78 -0.69 10.52
N GLY A 195 13.43 0.29 11.15
CA GLY A 195 12.76 1.36 11.87
C GLY A 195 11.93 2.26 10.95
N ARG A 196 10.88 2.86 11.50
CA ARG A 196 10.05 3.83 10.78
C ARG A 196 10.80 5.16 10.73
N LEU A 197 11.01 5.69 9.52
CA LEU A 197 11.45 7.06 9.30
C LEU A 197 10.30 7.87 8.72
N ALA A 198 10.12 9.09 9.21
CA ALA A 198 9.09 10.02 8.76
C ALA A 198 9.65 11.40 8.44
N VAL A 199 8.92 12.13 7.60
CA VAL A 199 9.16 13.54 7.33
C VAL A 199 9.04 14.33 8.64
N GLY A 200 10.03 15.17 8.90
CA GLY A 200 10.20 15.90 10.15
C GLY A 200 11.13 15.22 11.16
N ASP A 201 11.48 13.94 10.97
CA ASP A 201 12.43 13.27 11.87
C ASP A 201 13.82 13.90 11.74
N VAL A 202 14.48 14.05 12.89
CA VAL A 202 15.89 14.46 12.96
C VAL A 202 16.76 13.22 13.02
N VAL A 203 17.70 13.10 12.08
CA VAL A 203 18.59 11.95 11.97
C VAL A 203 20.04 12.40 11.99
N ASN A 204 20.86 11.74 12.80
CA ASN A 204 22.29 12.01 12.87
C ASN A 204 22.98 11.49 11.61
N THR A 205 23.99 12.22 11.17
CA THR A 205 24.84 11.77 10.08
C THR A 205 25.91 10.79 10.58
N GLU A 206 26.38 9.92 9.69
CA GLU A 206 27.41 8.93 10.00
C GLU A 206 28.72 9.31 9.28
N THR A 207 29.79 9.51 10.05
CA THR A 207 31.11 9.82 9.51
C THR A 207 31.94 8.56 9.26
N GLY A 208 32.90 8.66 8.35
CA GLY A 208 33.91 7.62 8.14
C GLY A 208 33.85 7.01 6.74
N ASN A 209 35.03 6.64 6.22
CA ASN A 209 35.14 6.10 4.87
C ASN A 209 34.70 4.62 4.84
N MET A 210 33.39 4.39 4.78
CA MET A 210 32.73 3.07 4.79
C MET A 210 32.81 2.33 3.44
N SER A 211 33.92 2.49 2.71
CA SER A 211 34.11 2.04 1.32
C SER A 211 33.85 0.54 1.11
N ASN A 212 34.52 -0.32 1.89
CA ASN A 212 34.35 -1.78 1.79
C ASN A 212 32.93 -2.25 2.18
N PRO A 213 32.35 -1.79 3.31
CA PRO A 213 30.94 -2.00 3.61
C PRO A 213 29.99 -1.60 2.47
N THR A 214 30.17 -0.40 1.90
CA THR A 214 29.35 0.08 0.78
C THR A 214 29.40 -0.87 -0.40
N LYS A 215 30.61 -1.26 -0.83
CA LYS A 215 30.78 -2.16 -1.98
C LYS A 215 30.09 -3.50 -1.75
N ARG A 216 30.33 -4.15 -0.61
CA ARG A 216 29.68 -5.43 -0.27
C ARG A 216 28.16 -5.33 -0.22
N ALA A 217 27.62 -4.25 0.32
CA ALA A 217 26.17 -4.08 0.44
C ALA A 217 25.49 -3.88 -0.90
N ILE A 218 26.07 -3.06 -1.78
CA ILE A 218 25.50 -2.82 -3.10
C ILE A 218 25.68 -4.03 -4.03
N ASP A 219 26.86 -4.68 -4.01
CA ASP A 219 27.10 -5.90 -4.78
C ASP A 219 26.08 -6.99 -4.38
N TYR A 220 25.84 -7.16 -3.07
CA TYR A 220 24.78 -8.04 -2.55
C TYR A 220 23.40 -7.73 -3.12
N ARG A 221 23.00 -6.45 -3.16
CA ARG A 221 21.69 -6.04 -3.73
C ARG A 221 21.61 -6.26 -5.24
N ILE A 222 22.70 -6.01 -5.97
CA ILE A 222 22.76 -6.23 -7.43
C ILE A 222 22.66 -7.73 -7.73
N ASP A 223 23.38 -8.59 -7.01
CA ASP A 223 23.40 -10.04 -7.20
C ASP A 223 22.05 -10.72 -6.87
N LEU A 224 21.21 -10.08 -6.05
CA LEU A 224 19.85 -10.52 -5.76
C LEU A 224 18.84 -10.18 -6.87
N CYS A 225 19.17 -9.30 -7.81
CA CYS A 225 18.28 -8.95 -8.90
C CYS A 225 18.28 -10.07 -9.96
N ARG A 226 17.31 -11.00 -9.86
CA ARG A 226 17.15 -12.15 -10.78
C ARG A 226 16.15 -11.92 -11.91
N HIS A 227 15.71 -10.68 -12.14
CA HIS A 227 14.71 -10.35 -13.15
C HIS A 227 15.24 -10.48 -14.58
N SER A 228 14.38 -10.95 -15.49
CA SER A 228 14.65 -11.07 -16.92
C SER A 228 13.48 -10.45 -17.71
N PRO A 229 13.70 -9.37 -18.49
CA PRO A 229 14.98 -8.69 -18.70
C PRO A 229 15.52 -8.01 -17.42
N PRO A 230 16.85 -7.75 -17.34
CA PRO A 230 17.44 -7.04 -16.21
C PRO A 230 16.78 -5.68 -15.99
N CYS A 231 16.64 -5.28 -14.72
CA CYS A 231 16.05 -3.98 -14.39
C CYS A 231 16.89 -2.81 -14.95
N THR A 232 16.23 -1.92 -15.68
CA THR A 232 16.76 -0.65 -16.17
C THR A 232 15.98 0.51 -15.54
N PRO A 233 16.46 1.76 -15.63
CA PRO A 233 15.73 2.93 -15.14
C PRO A 233 14.33 3.09 -15.77
N GLU A 234 14.16 2.61 -17.00
CA GLU A 234 12.90 2.66 -17.76
C GLU A 234 11.99 1.47 -17.45
N HIS A 235 12.56 0.30 -17.13
CA HIS A 235 11.81 -0.92 -16.86
C HIS A 235 12.41 -1.73 -15.72
N PHE A 236 11.74 -1.74 -14.57
CA PHE A 236 12.18 -2.47 -13.38
C PHE A 236 10.99 -3.09 -12.65
N ALA A 237 11.24 -4.19 -11.94
CA ALA A 237 10.22 -4.83 -11.12
C ALA A 237 9.99 -4.02 -9.82
N PRO A 238 8.74 -3.79 -9.40
CA PRO A 238 8.44 -3.25 -8.09
C PRO A 238 9.10 -4.08 -6.98
N GLY A 239 9.72 -3.42 -6.00
CA GLY A 239 10.40 -4.10 -4.89
C GLY A 239 11.73 -4.78 -5.26
N CYS A 240 12.28 -4.54 -6.46
CA CYS A 240 13.60 -5.05 -6.83
C CYS A 240 14.67 -4.66 -5.80
N SER A 241 15.57 -5.60 -5.47
CA SER A 241 16.66 -5.39 -4.52
C SER A 241 17.56 -4.21 -4.87
N ARG A 242 17.66 -3.82 -6.15
CA ARG A 242 18.46 -2.67 -6.60
C ARG A 242 17.83 -1.30 -6.29
N ILE A 243 16.56 -1.26 -5.88
CA ILE A 243 15.89 -0.03 -5.49
C ILE A 243 16.36 0.37 -4.09
N LEU A 244 16.87 1.60 -3.95
CA LEU A 244 17.14 2.24 -2.67
C LEU A 244 16.15 3.37 -2.44
N ILE A 245 15.51 3.35 -1.27
CA ILE A 245 14.71 4.47 -0.77
C ILE A 245 15.61 5.32 0.11
N LEU A 246 15.80 6.59 -0.27
CA LEU A 246 16.68 7.51 0.44
C LEU A 246 15.87 8.67 1.04
N PRO A 247 16.12 9.06 2.30
CA PRO A 247 15.68 10.35 2.81
C PRO A 247 16.21 11.50 1.95
N VAL A 248 15.29 12.39 1.58
CA VAL A 248 15.60 13.71 1.04
C VAL A 248 15.68 14.67 2.22
N TYR A 249 16.75 15.44 2.33
CA TYR A 249 17.05 16.17 3.55
C TYR A 249 17.19 17.67 3.40
N GLU A 250 16.92 18.36 4.50
CA GLU A 250 17.37 19.72 4.78
C GLU A 250 18.38 19.72 5.95
N PRO A 251 19.42 20.56 5.94
CA PRO A 251 20.38 20.63 7.04
C PRO A 251 19.69 21.02 8.36
N ASN A 252 20.01 20.31 9.46
CA ASN A 252 19.49 20.64 10.79
C ASN A 252 20.56 21.27 11.69
N LEU A 253 21.65 20.52 11.94
CA LEU A 253 22.76 20.99 12.77
C LEU A 253 24.04 21.01 11.95
N VAL A 254 24.59 22.20 11.74
CA VAL A 254 25.90 22.41 11.13
C VAL A 254 26.89 22.82 12.21
N GLN A 255 27.98 22.08 12.34
CA GLN A 255 29.06 22.37 13.27
C GLN A 255 30.40 22.12 12.58
N ASP A 256 31.32 23.07 12.66
CA ASP A 256 32.66 23.00 12.05
C ASP A 256 32.63 22.70 10.54
N GLY A 257 31.64 23.26 9.82
CA GLY A 257 31.46 23.04 8.38
C GLY A 257 30.89 21.66 8.02
N GLN A 258 30.55 20.84 9.02
CA GLN A 258 29.95 19.52 8.83
C GLN A 258 28.48 19.51 9.27
N ILE A 259 27.61 18.90 8.46
CA ILE A 259 26.23 18.60 8.88
C ILE A 259 26.27 17.40 9.83
N LYS A 260 26.02 17.63 11.11
CA LYS A 260 25.97 16.61 12.18
C LYS A 260 24.63 15.88 12.23
N SER A 261 23.56 16.57 11.84
CA SER A 261 22.22 15.99 11.74
C SER A 261 21.41 16.68 10.65
N ILE A 262 20.44 15.95 10.12
CA ILE A 262 19.52 16.38 9.08
C ILE A 262 18.07 16.34 9.59
N ILE A 263 17.18 17.09 8.94
CA ILE A 263 15.73 16.88 9.01
C ILE A 263 15.30 16.20 7.71
N ILE A 264 14.50 15.14 7.82
CA ILE A 264 13.90 14.48 6.65
C ILE A 264 12.81 15.39 6.08
N ALA A 265 13.00 15.88 4.85
CA ALA A 265 12.03 16.68 4.11
C ALA A 265 11.11 15.82 3.22
N GLY A 266 11.55 14.61 2.87
CA GLY A 266 10.82 13.69 2.01
C GLY A 266 11.61 12.42 1.75
N PHE A 267 11.18 11.63 0.78
CA PHE A 267 11.85 10.41 0.36
C PHE A 267 11.88 10.31 -1.16
N ALA A 268 12.96 9.75 -1.69
CA ALA A 268 13.18 9.52 -3.11
C ALA A 268 13.64 8.08 -3.35
N ALA A 269 13.36 7.53 -4.53
CA ALA A 269 13.83 6.21 -4.91
C ALA A 269 14.84 6.28 -6.05
N PHE A 270 15.88 5.45 -5.93
CA PHE A 270 16.92 5.32 -6.93
C PHE A 270 17.14 3.86 -7.28
N LEU A 271 17.24 3.55 -8.57
CA LEU A 271 17.70 2.25 -9.03
C LEU A 271 19.23 2.28 -9.10
N VAL A 272 19.89 1.52 -8.23
CA VAL A 272 21.35 1.47 -8.19
C VAL A 272 21.90 0.79 -9.43
N GLU A 273 22.88 1.41 -10.05
CA GLU A 273 23.61 0.88 -11.19
C GLU A 273 24.86 0.15 -10.74
N GLN A 274 25.72 0.82 -9.96
CA GLN A 274 27.02 0.29 -9.57
C GLN A 274 27.61 1.02 -8.36
N VAL A 275 28.70 0.43 -7.82
CA VAL A 275 29.68 1.14 -7.01
C VAL A 275 30.93 1.35 -7.84
N ARG A 276 31.27 2.61 -8.14
CA ARG A 276 32.49 2.97 -8.87
C ARG A 276 33.64 3.11 -7.89
N GLY A 277 34.67 2.27 -8.07
CA GLY A 277 35.93 2.26 -7.35
C GLY A 277 35.87 1.84 -5.87
N GLU A 278 37.01 1.91 -5.20
CA GLU A 278 37.24 1.43 -3.83
C GLU A 278 38.19 2.36 -3.06
N GLY A 279 38.36 2.11 -1.76
CA GLY A 279 39.17 2.98 -0.89
C GLY A 279 38.61 4.39 -0.84
N ASN A 280 39.39 5.37 -1.31
CA ASN A 280 38.96 6.77 -1.35
C ASN A 280 38.11 7.10 -2.59
N GLU A 281 38.14 6.28 -3.63
CA GLU A 281 37.36 6.48 -4.85
C GLU A 281 36.11 5.59 -4.84
N ASN A 282 35.25 5.71 -3.82
CA ASN A 282 34.08 4.85 -3.64
C ASN A 282 32.77 5.62 -3.77
N PHE A 283 32.14 5.51 -4.94
CA PHE A 283 30.92 6.24 -5.30
C PHE A 283 29.77 5.27 -5.56
N ILE A 284 28.59 5.55 -5.00
CA ILE A 284 27.37 4.84 -5.39
C ILE A 284 26.68 5.66 -6.47
N GLU A 285 26.45 5.07 -7.63
CA GLU A 285 25.76 5.69 -8.76
C GLU A 285 24.41 5.00 -8.96
N GLY A 286 23.35 5.80 -9.12
CA GLY A 286 22.01 5.30 -9.33
C GLY A 286 21.12 6.27 -10.09
N TYR A 287 20.10 5.73 -10.73
CA TYR A 287 19.15 6.50 -11.52
C TYR A 287 17.94 6.86 -10.69
N PHE A 288 17.54 8.12 -10.72
CA PHE A 288 16.31 8.54 -10.06
C PHE A 288 15.10 7.96 -10.78
N ILE A 289 14.24 7.25 -10.04
CA ILE A 289 13.09 6.55 -10.60
C ILE A 289 11.80 7.01 -9.92
N ARG A 290 10.70 6.93 -10.66
CA ARG A 290 9.35 7.03 -10.09
C ARG A 290 8.92 5.65 -9.63
N THR A 291 8.51 5.52 -8.38
CA THR A 291 7.93 4.26 -7.92
C THR A 291 6.92 4.48 -6.80
N VAL A 292 6.08 3.47 -6.59
CA VAL A 292 5.06 3.43 -5.57
C VAL A 292 5.44 2.37 -4.54
N VAL A 293 5.47 2.75 -3.27
CA VAL A 293 5.84 1.86 -2.15
C VAL A 293 4.74 1.80 -1.11
N ALA A 294 4.79 0.75 -0.29
CA ALA A 294 4.00 0.70 0.93
C ALA A 294 4.56 1.72 1.93
N GLY A 295 3.67 2.52 2.51
CA GLY A 295 4.02 3.52 3.51
C GLY A 295 2.87 4.49 3.74
N GLU A 296 3.10 5.46 4.63
CA GLU A 296 2.09 6.46 4.94
C GLU A 296 2.15 7.58 3.91
N ALA A 297 1.13 7.71 3.06
CA ALA A 297 1.03 8.75 2.05
C ALA A 297 0.18 9.93 2.55
N ASP A 298 0.60 11.15 2.20
CA ASP A 298 -0.07 12.40 2.61
C ASP A 298 -0.15 13.36 1.39
N PRO A 299 -1.35 13.83 0.98
CA PRO A 299 -1.50 14.78 -0.13
C PRO A 299 -0.76 16.10 0.08
N GLY A 300 -0.54 16.51 1.34
CA GLY A 300 0.23 17.71 1.66
C GLY A 300 1.74 17.51 1.57
N GLN A 301 2.21 16.27 1.41
CA GLN A 301 3.64 15.97 1.34
C GLN A 301 4.19 16.23 -0.06
N ARG A 302 5.31 16.98 -0.13
CA ARG A 302 6.03 17.19 -1.39
C ARG A 302 6.46 15.84 -1.97
N ASN A 303 6.12 15.64 -3.23
CA ASN A 303 6.46 14.44 -3.98
C ASN A 303 7.86 14.56 -4.61
N TYR A 304 8.83 13.83 -4.07
CA TYR A 304 10.17 13.69 -4.63
C TYR A 304 10.31 12.41 -5.47
N GLY A 305 9.25 11.98 -6.16
CA GLY A 305 9.23 10.80 -7.04
C GLY A 305 8.92 9.47 -6.36
N LEU A 306 9.00 9.41 -5.03
CA LEU A 306 8.50 8.27 -4.25
C LEU A 306 7.07 8.53 -3.77
N GLN A 307 6.15 7.70 -4.23
CA GLN A 307 4.72 7.82 -3.91
C GLN A 307 4.26 6.63 -3.06
N GLY A 308 3.19 6.85 -2.30
CA GLY A 308 2.50 5.81 -1.55
C GLY A 308 1.03 5.78 -1.92
N VAL A 309 0.40 4.63 -1.75
CA VAL A 309 -1.04 4.47 -1.96
C VAL A 309 -1.76 4.48 -0.62
N LYS A 310 -2.88 5.20 -0.54
CA LYS A 310 -3.72 5.26 0.65
C LYS A 310 -5.20 5.22 0.28
N LEU A 311 -6.00 4.49 1.07
CA LEU A 311 -7.45 4.55 0.98
C LEU A 311 -7.98 5.91 1.48
N VAL A 312 -8.90 6.47 0.72
CA VAL A 312 -9.66 7.66 1.06
C VAL A 312 -11.05 7.15 1.44
N GLN A 313 -11.34 7.16 2.74
CA GLN A 313 -12.67 6.82 3.25
C GLN A 313 -13.65 7.97 3.02
#